data_AF-A0A931J4N4-F1
#
_entry.id   AF-A0A931J4N4-F1
#
_cell.length_a   1.000
_cell.length_b   1.000
_cell.length_c   1.000
_cell.angle_alpha   90.00
_cell.angle_beta   90.00
_cell.angle_gamma   90.00
#
_symmetry.space_group_name_H-M   'P 1'
#
loop_
_entity.id
_entity.type
_entity.pdbx_description
1 polymer ?
#
loop_
_entity_poly.entity_id
_entity_poly.type
_entity_poly.pdbx_seq_one_letter_code
_entity_poly.pdbx_strand_id
1 'polypeptide(L)'
;MVSKARAFDPATGQGFWLAFTPSPGMGERAERHLMRDLEDHLAQVGLRIDGGTQRHLYIRGTERELTLADQIDLVDWLLLRTTVARIDVTEFTDDATRIPVTSKVMRVGRWDLATLGVGLLYRIGRIKPELYAEILGGFVDEPNRELFA
;
A
#
# COMPACT_ATOMS: atom_id res chain seq x y z
N MET A 1 18.59 29.14 18.64
CA MET A 1 17.29 29.20 17.94
C MET A 1 16.76 27.79 17.81
N VAL A 2 15.82 27.38 18.67
CA VAL A 2 15.15 26.08 18.56
C VAL A 2 14.06 26.25 17.51
N SER A 3 14.23 25.67 16.33
CA SER A 3 13.19 25.62 15.32
C SER A 3 12.01 24.84 15.92
N LYS A 4 10.87 25.51 16.15
CA LYS A 4 9.63 24.82 16.50
C LYS A 4 9.30 23.92 15.33
N ALA A 5 9.49 22.60 15.50
CA ALA A 5 8.98 21.62 14.56
C ALA A 5 7.48 21.90 14.38
N ARG A 6 7.08 22.19 13.15
CA ARG A 6 5.68 22.40 12.80
C ARG A 6 4.97 21.09 13.11
N ALA A 7 3.93 21.12 13.95
CA ALA A 7 3.14 19.93 14.23
C ALA A 7 2.58 19.39 12.90
N PHE A 8 2.74 18.09 12.67
CA PHE A 8 2.17 17.42 11.49
C PHE A 8 0.65 17.57 11.54
N ASP A 9 0.06 18.02 10.44
CA ASP A 9 -1.40 18.09 10.28
C ASP A 9 -1.85 16.91 9.41
N PRO A 10 -2.50 15.89 9.99
CA PRO A 10 -2.96 14.70 9.28
C PRO A 10 -3.97 15.02 8.16
N ALA A 11 -4.63 16.18 8.21
CA ALA A 11 -5.54 16.61 7.14
C ALA A 11 -4.78 17.01 5.86
N THR A 12 -3.51 17.39 5.98
CA THR A 12 -2.68 17.91 4.88
C THR A 12 -1.58 16.95 4.42
N GLY A 13 -1.32 15.87 5.17
CA GLY A 13 -0.33 14.86 4.80
C GLY A 13 -0.73 14.11 3.53
N GLN A 14 0.24 13.84 2.65
CA GLN A 14 0.01 12.98 1.49
C GLN A 14 -0.28 11.53 1.91
N GLY A 15 -1.08 10.85 1.11
CA GLY A 15 -1.45 9.45 1.25
C GLY A 15 -1.17 8.67 -0.03
N PHE A 16 -1.61 7.42 -0.11
CA PHE A 16 -1.57 6.65 -1.35
C PHE A 16 -2.81 5.77 -1.46
N TRP A 17 -3.18 5.44 -2.70
CA TRP A 17 -4.23 4.48 -2.96
C TRP A 17 -3.65 3.08 -2.97
N LEU A 18 -4.28 2.19 -2.21
CA LEU A 18 -4.06 0.77 -2.18
C LEU A 18 -5.28 0.07 -2.76
N ALA A 19 -5.09 -0.73 -3.78
CA ALA A 19 -6.08 -1.69 -4.23
C ALA A 19 -5.56 -3.11 -4.10
N PHE A 20 -6.46 -4.05 -3.84
CA PHE A 20 -6.10 -5.47 -3.83
C PHE A 20 -7.16 -6.33 -4.48
N THR A 21 -6.71 -7.35 -5.20
CA THR A 21 -7.56 -8.38 -5.79
C THR A 21 -7.57 -9.60 -4.88
N PRO A 22 -8.73 -10.04 -4.38
CA PRO A 22 -8.83 -11.25 -3.58
C PRO A 22 -8.50 -12.50 -4.40
N SER A 23 -8.00 -13.53 -3.74
CA SER A 23 -7.74 -14.82 -4.37
C SER A 23 -9.03 -15.49 -4.84
N PRO A 24 -8.99 -16.27 -5.94
CA PRO A 24 -10.15 -17.04 -6.40
C PRO A 24 -10.73 -17.91 -5.28
N GLY A 25 -12.06 -17.88 -5.11
CA GLY A 25 -12.76 -18.65 -4.09
C GLY A 25 -12.78 -18.02 -2.69
N MET A 26 -12.25 -16.81 -2.53
CA MET A 26 -12.35 -16.06 -1.27
C MET A 26 -13.81 -15.70 -0.97
N GLY A 27 -14.32 -16.23 0.14
CA GLY A 27 -15.67 -15.90 0.63
C GLY A 27 -15.71 -14.60 1.44
N GLU A 28 -16.91 -14.03 1.57
CA GLU A 28 -17.10 -12.74 2.27
C GLU A 28 -16.60 -12.74 3.72
N ARG A 29 -16.67 -13.88 4.42
CA ARG A 29 -16.17 -13.99 5.80
C ARG A 29 -14.66 -13.78 5.85
N ALA A 30 -13.93 -14.35 4.90
CA ALA A 30 -12.47 -14.16 4.80
C ALA A 30 -12.14 -12.71 4.39
N GLU A 31 -12.98 -12.09 3.56
CA GLU A 31 -12.84 -10.68 3.19
C GLU A 31 -13.03 -9.74 4.38
N ARG A 32 -14.10 -9.93 5.16
CA ARG A 32 -14.30 -9.17 6.39
C ARG A 32 -13.16 -9.37 7.41
N HIS A 33 -12.61 -10.58 7.50
CA HIS A 33 -11.49 -10.85 8.38
C HIS A 33 -10.22 -10.14 7.91
N LEU A 34 -9.90 -10.23 6.61
CA LEU A 34 -8.76 -9.51 6.01
C LEU A 34 -8.86 -8.00 6.26
N MET A 35 -10.05 -7.42 6.09
CA MET A 35 -10.24 -5.99 6.31
C MET A 35 -10.01 -5.58 7.75
N ARG A 36 -10.47 -6.38 8.72
CA ARG A 36 -10.20 -6.12 10.15
C ARG A 36 -8.71 -6.25 10.48
N ASP A 37 -8.07 -7.31 9.99
CA ASP A 37 -6.64 -7.52 10.21
C ASP A 37 -5.81 -6.39 9.58
N LEU A 38 -6.26 -5.85 8.44
CA LEU A 38 -5.65 -4.70 7.78
C LEU A 38 -5.81 -3.44 8.63
N GLU A 39 -7.02 -3.14 9.10
CA GLU A 39 -7.27 -2.00 9.99
C GLU A 39 -6.42 -2.06 11.28
N ASP A 40 -6.36 -3.23 11.92
CA ASP A 40 -5.56 -3.48 13.12
C ASP A 40 -4.06 -3.29 12.83
N HIS A 41 -3.58 -3.83 11.71
CA HIS A 41 -2.18 -3.68 11.32
C HIS A 41 -1.81 -2.22 11.04
N LEU A 42 -2.64 -1.51 10.26
CA LEU A 42 -2.42 -0.09 9.95
C LEU A 42 -2.33 0.73 11.24
N ALA A 43 -3.26 0.52 12.18
CA ALA A 43 -3.23 1.21 13.47
C ALA A 43 -1.93 0.95 14.26
N GLN A 44 -1.43 -0.30 14.24
CA GLN A 44 -0.17 -0.66 14.91
C GLN A 44 1.06 0.04 14.32
N VAL A 45 1.07 0.33 13.01
CA VAL A 45 2.21 0.98 12.33
C VAL A 45 2.03 2.50 12.16
N GLY A 46 0.99 3.08 12.78
CA GLY A 46 0.71 4.52 12.73
C GLY A 46 0.11 4.98 11.40
N LEU A 47 -0.63 4.10 10.73
CA LEU A 47 -1.35 4.33 9.49
C LEU A 47 -2.86 4.20 9.70
N ARG A 48 -3.65 4.74 8.77
CA ARG A 48 -5.11 4.61 8.78
C ARG A 48 -5.69 4.61 7.37
N ILE A 49 -6.88 4.02 7.24
CA ILE A 49 -7.74 4.21 6.07
C ILE A 49 -8.46 5.54 6.25
N ASP A 50 -8.28 6.46 5.30
CA ASP A 50 -8.83 7.82 5.34
C ASP A 50 -9.87 8.06 4.22
N GLY A 51 -10.18 7.02 3.43
CA GLY A 51 -11.19 7.07 2.38
C GLY A 51 -11.21 5.82 1.51
N GLY A 52 -12.17 5.79 0.57
CA GLY A 52 -12.27 4.76 -0.46
C GLY A 52 -13.42 3.78 -0.31
N THR A 53 -13.28 2.61 -0.94
CA THR A 53 -14.23 1.50 -0.96
C THR A 53 -13.57 0.24 -0.42
N GLN A 54 -14.33 -0.84 -0.22
CA GLN A 54 -13.85 -2.07 0.41
C GLN A 54 -12.55 -2.66 -0.17
N ARG A 55 -12.24 -2.41 -1.45
CA ARG A 55 -11.02 -2.90 -2.13
C ARG A 55 -10.12 -1.81 -2.67
N HIS A 56 -10.49 -0.54 -2.49
CA HIS A 56 -9.73 0.62 -2.94
C HIS A 56 -9.64 1.57 -1.77
N LEU A 57 -8.52 1.54 -1.07
CA LEU A 57 -8.36 2.21 0.21
C LEU A 57 -7.36 3.33 0.05
N TYR A 58 -7.73 4.52 0.50
CA TYR A 58 -6.78 5.61 0.61
C TYR A 58 -6.11 5.54 1.98
N ILE A 59 -4.80 5.33 1.99
CA ILE A 59 -3.99 5.12 3.19
C ILE A 59 -3.23 6.41 3.52
N ARG A 60 -3.27 6.82 4.79
CA ARG A 60 -2.56 8.00 5.29
C ARG A 60 -1.88 7.72 6.65
N GLY A 61 -0.82 8.46 6.96
CA GLY A 61 -0.22 8.46 8.29
C GLY A 61 -1.12 9.14 9.33
N THR A 62 -1.09 8.67 10.57
CA THR A 62 -1.88 9.25 11.68
C THR A 62 -1.23 10.50 12.25
N GLU A 63 0.09 10.49 12.42
CA GLU A 63 0.85 11.55 13.12
C GLU A 63 2.16 11.93 12.42
N ARG A 64 2.42 11.37 11.23
CA ARG A 64 3.64 11.62 10.45
C ARG A 64 3.39 11.51 8.95
N GLU A 65 4.30 12.09 8.17
CA GLU A 65 4.37 11.86 6.73
C GLU A 65 4.73 10.41 6.43
N LEU A 66 4.18 9.93 5.31
CA LEU A 66 4.48 8.60 4.81
C LEU A 66 5.80 8.58 4.06
N THR A 67 6.45 7.43 4.13
CA THR A 67 7.68 7.11 3.43
C THR A 67 7.45 5.93 2.51
N LEU A 68 8.32 5.75 1.52
CA LEU A 68 8.28 4.56 0.67
C LEU A 68 8.37 3.27 1.50
N ALA A 69 9.11 3.29 2.61
CA ALA A 69 9.17 2.15 3.54
C ALA A 69 7.77 1.75 4.03
N ASP A 70 6.91 2.71 4.37
CA ASP A 70 5.54 2.43 4.83
C ASP A 70 4.69 1.75 3.75
N GLN A 71 4.84 2.18 2.50
CA GLN A 71 4.16 1.54 1.36
C GLN A 71 4.66 0.11 1.18
N ILE A 72 5.97 -0.09 1.22
CA ILE A 72 6.61 -1.39 0.97
C ILE A 72 6.35 -2.37 2.11
N ASP A 73 6.38 -1.91 3.37
CA ASP A 73 6.03 -2.71 4.54
C ASP A 73 4.59 -3.21 4.45
N LEU A 74 3.66 -2.34 4.04
CA LEU A 74 2.26 -2.72 3.86
C LEU A 74 2.07 -3.71 2.72
N VAL A 75 2.76 -3.50 1.59
CA VAL A 75 2.75 -4.42 0.46
C VAL A 75 3.32 -5.79 0.87
N ASP A 76 4.48 -5.85 1.51
CA ASP A 76 5.08 -7.11 1.99
C ASP A 76 4.15 -7.82 2.98
N TRP A 77 3.53 -7.08 3.90
CA TRP A 77 2.56 -7.64 4.84
C TRP A 77 1.35 -8.25 4.14
N LEU A 78 0.77 -7.56 3.14
CA LEU A 78 -0.37 -8.05 2.37
C LEU A 78 -0.01 -9.30 1.54
N LEU A 79 1.19 -9.36 0.98
CA LEU A 79 1.67 -10.52 0.21
C LEU A 79 1.76 -11.80 1.05
N LEU A 80 1.99 -11.66 2.36
CA LEU A 80 1.96 -12.79 3.29
C LEU A 80 0.55 -13.35 3.51
N ARG A 81 -0.51 -12.63 3.11
CA ARG A 81 -1.90 -13.09 3.25
C ARG A 81 -2.31 -13.94 2.04
N THR A 82 -2.61 -15.22 2.28
CA THR A 82 -3.08 -16.19 1.26
C THR A 82 -4.36 -15.76 0.56
N THR A 83 -5.09 -14.82 1.15
CA THR A 83 -6.34 -14.25 0.63
C THR A 83 -6.13 -13.19 -0.44
N VAL A 84 -4.92 -12.65 -0.62
CA VAL A 84 -4.63 -11.60 -1.59
C VAL A 84 -3.86 -12.16 -2.79
N ALA A 85 -4.41 -12.00 -3.99
CA ALA A 85 -3.77 -12.46 -5.23
C ALA A 85 -2.91 -11.38 -5.90
N ARG A 86 -3.36 -10.13 -5.84
CA ARG A 86 -2.69 -8.97 -6.43
C ARG A 86 -2.86 -7.74 -5.54
N ILE A 87 -1.86 -6.89 -5.53
CA ILE A 87 -1.84 -5.59 -4.86
C ILE A 87 -1.42 -4.55 -5.89
N ASP A 88 -2.11 -3.42 -5.90
CA ASP A 88 -1.81 -2.27 -6.73
C ASP A 88 -1.67 -1.07 -5.77
N VAL A 89 -0.54 -0.36 -5.80
CA VAL A 89 -0.32 0.85 -4.99
C VAL A 89 0.10 2.03 -5.85
N THR A 90 -0.47 3.20 -5.63
CA THR A 90 -0.07 4.42 -6.33
C THR A 90 1.15 5.06 -5.67
N GLU A 91 1.81 5.97 -6.41
CA GLU A 91 2.65 6.99 -5.78
C GLU A 91 1.84 7.85 -4.78
N PHE A 92 2.55 8.61 -3.95
CA PHE A 92 1.92 9.50 -2.99
C PHE A 92 1.11 10.59 -3.69
N THR A 93 -0.09 10.85 -3.16
CA THR A 93 -1.03 11.85 -3.64
C THR A 93 -1.78 12.50 -2.48
N ASP A 94 -2.13 13.75 -2.65
CA ASP A 94 -2.99 14.53 -1.76
C ASP A 94 -4.49 14.28 -2.01
N ASP A 95 -4.86 13.70 -3.16
CA ASP A 95 -6.26 13.42 -3.51
C ASP A 95 -6.77 12.12 -2.86
N ALA A 96 -7.43 12.29 -1.72
CA ALA A 96 -8.14 11.22 -1.00
C ALA A 96 -9.52 10.88 -1.60
N THR A 97 -10.01 11.69 -2.54
CA THR A 97 -11.37 11.58 -3.07
C THR A 97 -11.44 10.77 -4.35
N ARG A 98 -10.36 10.73 -5.12
CA ARG A 98 -10.29 10.05 -6.41
C ARG A 98 -8.93 9.40 -6.59
N ILE A 99 -8.94 8.20 -7.14
CA ILE A 99 -7.71 7.56 -7.62
C ILE A 99 -7.20 8.40 -8.80
N PRO A 100 -5.98 8.97 -8.74
CA PRO A 100 -5.56 9.89 -9.77
C PRO A 100 -5.37 9.17 -11.11
N VAL A 101 -5.95 9.74 -12.17
CA VAL A 101 -6.01 9.16 -13.53
C VAL A 101 -4.63 8.96 -14.16
N THR A 102 -3.63 9.70 -13.70
CA THR A 102 -2.24 9.68 -14.18
C THR A 102 -1.27 9.18 -13.11
N SER A 103 -1.76 8.48 -12.10
CA SER A 103 -0.87 7.94 -11.07
C SER A 103 -0.02 6.85 -11.68
N LYS A 104 1.28 6.87 -11.38
CA LYS A 104 2.08 5.67 -11.55
C LYS A 104 1.69 4.66 -10.50
N VAL A 105 1.60 3.40 -10.91
CA VAL A 105 1.17 2.28 -10.07
C VAL A 105 2.29 1.26 -10.00
N MET A 106 2.59 0.80 -8.79
CA MET A 106 3.38 -0.41 -8.57
C MET A 106 2.40 -1.55 -8.36
N ARG A 107 2.48 -2.55 -9.24
CA ARG A 107 1.64 -3.75 -9.22
C ARG A 107 2.45 -4.94 -8.78
N VAL A 108 1.91 -5.68 -7.82
CA VAL A 108 2.57 -6.87 -7.28
C VAL A 108 1.61 -8.04 -7.23
N GLY A 109 1.97 -9.12 -7.91
CA GLY A 109 1.24 -10.38 -7.86
C GLY A 109 1.84 -11.32 -6.83
N ARG A 110 1.01 -12.03 -6.07
CA ARG A 110 1.47 -13.04 -5.10
C ARG A 110 2.33 -14.14 -5.74
N TRP A 111 2.02 -14.48 -6.99
CA TRP A 111 2.67 -15.56 -7.74
C TRP A 111 3.82 -15.08 -8.62
N ASP A 112 4.22 -13.82 -8.50
CA ASP A 112 5.45 -13.36 -9.12
C ASP A 112 6.65 -13.99 -8.39
N LEU A 113 7.51 -14.67 -9.16
CA LEU A 113 8.71 -15.33 -8.65
C LEU A 113 9.67 -14.36 -7.98
N ALA A 114 9.70 -13.09 -8.42
CA ALA A 114 10.51 -12.05 -7.81
C ALA A 114 10.07 -11.76 -6.36
N THR A 115 8.76 -11.85 -6.09
CA THR A 115 8.16 -11.42 -4.82
C THR A 115 8.60 -12.25 -3.61
N LEU A 116 8.78 -13.57 -3.76
CA LEU A 116 9.19 -14.43 -2.65
C LEU A 116 10.62 -14.13 -2.19
N GLY A 117 11.55 -14.00 -3.13
CA GLY A 117 12.96 -13.75 -2.85
C GLY A 117 13.20 -12.33 -2.31
N VAL A 118 12.56 -11.35 -2.95
CA VAL A 118 12.70 -9.94 -2.56
C VAL A 118 12.09 -9.68 -1.17
N GLY A 119 10.92 -10.27 -0.88
CA GLY A 119 10.27 -10.26 0.45
C GLY A 119 11.19 -10.75 1.56
N LEU A 120 11.88 -11.87 1.34
CA LEU A 120 12.82 -12.40 2.33
C LEU A 120 14.00 -11.44 2.54
N LEU A 121 14.66 -11.02 1.47
CA LEU A 121 15.83 -10.13 1.54
C LEU A 121 15.51 -8.80 2.24
N TYR A 122 14.31 -8.28 2.00
CA TYR A 122 13.82 -7.07 2.65
C TYR A 122 13.66 -7.23 4.14
N ARG A 123 12.93 -8.27 4.58
CA ARG A 123 12.68 -8.53 6.00
C ARG A 123 13.95 -8.81 6.81
N ILE A 124 14.99 -9.38 6.20
CA ILE A 124 16.30 -9.57 6.85
C ILE A 124 17.22 -8.33 6.75
N GLY A 125 16.71 -7.20 6.25
CA GLY A 125 17.42 -5.92 6.15
C GLY A 125 18.54 -5.89 5.11
N ARG A 126 18.52 -6.79 4.13
CA ARG A 126 19.57 -6.88 3.09
C ARG A 126 19.33 -5.95 1.89
N ILE A 127 18.08 -5.55 1.67
CA ILE A 127 17.72 -4.58 0.65
C ILE A 127 16.86 -3.47 1.26
N LYS A 128 16.94 -2.29 0.67
CA LYS A 128 16.16 -1.12 1.07
C LYS A 128 14.82 -1.08 0.31
N PRO A 129 13.83 -0.29 0.80
CA PRO A 129 12.54 -0.15 0.14
C PRO A 129 12.63 0.28 -1.33
N GLU A 130 13.60 1.12 -1.69
CA GLU A 130 13.76 1.61 -3.07
C GLU A 130 14.11 0.46 -4.02
N LEU A 131 15.07 -0.38 -3.62
CA LEU A 131 15.49 -1.54 -4.41
C LEU A 131 14.39 -2.61 -4.43
N TYR A 132 13.61 -2.73 -3.35
CA TYR A 132 12.43 -3.61 -3.33
C TYR A 132 11.43 -3.20 -4.41
N ALA A 133 11.06 -1.92 -4.44
CA ALA A 133 10.14 -1.38 -5.42
C ALA A 133 10.68 -1.56 -6.85
N GLU A 134 11.97 -1.28 -7.07
CA GLU A 134 12.62 -1.44 -8.37
C GLU A 134 12.59 -2.89 -8.86
N ILE A 135 12.91 -3.87 -8.00
CA ILE A 135 12.86 -5.30 -8.33
C ILE A 135 11.44 -5.74 -8.72
N LEU A 136 10.42 -5.14 -8.11
CA LEU A 136 9.01 -5.39 -8.43
C LEU A 136 8.50 -4.61 -9.66
N GLY A 137 9.40 -3.96 -10.40
CA GLY A 137 9.06 -3.22 -11.63
C GLY A 137 8.80 -1.73 -11.43
N GLY A 138 8.83 -1.24 -10.19
CA GLY A 138 8.67 0.17 -9.84
C GLY A 138 7.26 0.70 -10.10
N PHE A 139 7.14 2.02 -10.02
CA PHE A 139 5.91 2.74 -10.35
C PHE A 139 5.87 3.04 -11.85
N VAL A 140 4.93 2.42 -12.57
CA VAL A 140 4.79 2.56 -14.03
C VAL A 140 3.51 3.33 -14.38
N ASP A 141 3.54 4.08 -15.48
CA ASP A 141 2.36 4.75 -16.01
C ASP A 141 1.35 3.69 -16.45
N GLU A 142 0.17 3.66 -15.82
CA GLU A 142 -0.87 2.72 -16.21
C GLU A 142 -2.04 3.44 -16.89
N PRO A 143 -2.34 3.13 -18.17
CA PRO A 143 -3.52 3.68 -18.82
C PRO A 143 -4.76 3.08 -18.14
N ASN A 144 -5.49 3.96 -17.45
CA ASN A 144 -6.61 3.75 -16.52
C ASN A 144 -7.85 2.97 -17.06
N ARG A 145 -7.71 1.90 -17.85
CA ARG A 145 -8.85 1.16 -18.43
C ARG A 145 -9.24 -0.12 -17.68
N GLU A 146 -8.36 -0.74 -16.90
CA GLU A 146 -8.67 -2.06 -16.29
C GLU A 146 -8.21 -2.24 -14.83
N LEU A 147 -7.62 -1.21 -14.22
CA LEU A 147 -7.13 -1.29 -12.83
C LEU A 147 -8.26 -1.27 -11.79
N PHE A 148 -9.37 -0.59 -12.08
CA PHE A 148 -10.38 -0.19 -11.09
C PHE A 148 -11.83 -0.31 -11.61
N ALA A 149 -12.05 -1.08 -12.68
CA ALA A 149 -13.39 -1.39 -13.21
C ALA A 149 -14.09 -2.51 -12.43
#